data_AF-A0A9P5BY57-F1
#
_entry.id   AF-A0A9P5BY57-F1
#
_cell.length_a   1.000
_cell.length_b   1.000
_cell.length_c   1.000
_cell.angle_alpha   90.00
_cell.angle_beta   90.00
_cell.angle_gamma   90.00
#
_symmetry.space_group_name_H-M   'P 1'
#
loop_
_entity.id
_entity.type
_entity.pdbx_description
1 polymer ?
#
loop_
_entity_poly.entity_id
_entity_poly.type
_entity_poly.pdbx_seq_one_letter_code
_entity_poly.pdbx_strand_id
1 'polypeptide(L)'
;MRFTTALTLASTAGLSLMPTAMADWWGVEKRCFATGCTGRGDWNTDFGATSILWRDGCQTRPGVPYMEWLCVDWKNARLSFKFEGQGQRCMRETYSETESCGLLTCSWLLYEERPCAWRMAAPQGIAGNSTAAEGTDRSSIESAIAEATPTVQARALIA
;
A
#
# COMPACT_ATOMS: atom_id res chain seq x y z
N MET A 1 5.59 71.09 -10.06
CA MET A 1 5.44 69.88 -10.90
C MET A 1 5.44 68.67 -9.97
N ARG A 2 4.32 67.96 -9.83
CA ARG A 2 4.17 66.81 -8.92
C ARG A 2 4.23 65.54 -9.77
N PHE A 3 5.22 64.69 -9.52
CA PHE A 3 5.36 63.40 -10.19
C PHE A 3 4.62 62.33 -9.38
N THR A 4 3.61 61.74 -10.01
CA THR A 4 2.79 60.65 -9.47
C THR A 4 3.55 59.34 -9.63
N THR A 5 3.78 58.64 -8.52
CA THR A 5 4.53 57.37 -8.44
C THR A 5 3.66 56.21 -8.96
N ALA A 6 4.21 55.41 -9.87
CA ALA A 6 3.57 54.23 -10.45
C ALA A 6 3.55 53.06 -9.47
N LEU A 7 2.41 52.36 -9.39
CA LEU A 7 2.20 51.16 -8.60
C LEU A 7 2.47 49.93 -9.49
N THR A 8 3.58 49.22 -9.25
CA THR A 8 3.89 47.96 -9.93
C THR A 8 3.24 46.78 -9.19
N LEU A 9 2.27 46.13 -9.85
CA LEU A 9 1.71 44.84 -9.42
C LEU A 9 2.74 43.74 -9.66
N ALA A 10 3.32 43.20 -8.60
CA ALA A 10 4.18 42.03 -8.65
C ALA A 10 3.32 40.76 -8.65
N SER A 11 3.15 40.16 -9.83
CA SER A 11 2.51 38.85 -10.00
C SER A 11 3.45 37.75 -9.49
N THR A 12 3.22 37.24 -8.29
CA THR A 12 3.87 36.03 -7.78
C THR A 12 3.28 34.80 -8.46
N ALA A 13 3.87 34.40 -9.58
CA ALA A 13 3.63 33.09 -10.17
C ALA A 13 4.19 32.01 -9.23
N GLY A 14 3.30 31.37 -8.46
CA GLY A 14 3.65 30.23 -7.62
C GLY A 14 4.04 29.04 -8.49
N LEU A 15 5.33 28.68 -8.50
CA LEU A 15 5.79 27.41 -9.06
C LEU A 15 5.31 26.27 -8.15
N SER A 16 4.16 25.69 -8.47
CA SER A 16 3.80 24.38 -7.95
C SER A 16 4.71 23.33 -8.60
N LEU A 17 5.83 22.99 -7.94
CA LEU A 17 6.52 21.74 -8.23
C LEU A 17 5.54 20.61 -7.89
N MET A 18 4.91 20.01 -8.89
CA MET A 18 4.22 18.74 -8.70
C MET A 18 5.29 17.66 -8.58
N PRO A 19 5.47 17.00 -7.42
CA PRO A 19 6.31 15.83 -7.34
C PRO A 19 5.53 14.67 -7.95
N THR A 20 5.75 14.39 -9.23
CA THR A 20 5.43 13.06 -9.79
C THR A 20 6.71 12.25 -9.93
N ALA A 21 7.60 12.33 -8.94
CA ALA A 21 8.64 11.32 -8.80
C ALA A 21 7.92 10.04 -8.37
N MET A 22 7.78 9.10 -9.31
CA MET A 22 7.47 7.72 -8.96
C MET A 22 8.71 7.19 -8.23
N ALA A 23 8.68 7.25 -6.90
CA ALA A 23 9.88 6.97 -6.10
C ALA A 23 10.25 5.49 -6.16
N ASP A 24 9.24 4.61 -6.24
CA ASP A 24 9.46 3.18 -6.23
C ASP A 24 8.95 2.52 -7.51
N TRP A 25 9.73 1.55 -8.02
CA TRP A 25 9.34 0.68 -9.12
C TRP A 25 9.92 -0.71 -8.92
N TRP A 26 9.31 -1.71 -9.56
CA TRP A 26 9.73 -3.09 -9.43
C TRP A 26 9.78 -3.76 -10.80
N GLY A 27 10.99 -4.14 -11.22
CA GLY A 27 11.22 -4.98 -12.39
C GLY A 27 11.14 -6.46 -12.00
N VAL A 28 10.34 -7.25 -12.69
CA VAL A 28 10.03 -8.65 -12.30
C VAL A 28 10.18 -9.60 -13.48
N GLU A 29 10.95 -10.67 -13.29
CA GLU A 29 10.85 -11.89 -14.09
C GLU A 29 9.77 -12.80 -13.46
N LYS A 30 8.61 -12.88 -14.11
CA LYS A 30 7.50 -13.74 -13.70
C LYS A 30 7.55 -15.06 -14.45
N ARG A 31 7.52 -16.17 -13.73
CA ARG A 31 7.44 -17.53 -14.27
C ARG A 31 6.13 -18.17 -13.83
N CYS A 32 5.33 -18.61 -14.79
CA CYS A 32 4.05 -19.26 -14.54
C CYS A 32 4.11 -20.74 -14.92
N PHE A 33 3.65 -21.58 -13.99
CA PHE A 33 3.42 -23.01 -14.11
C PHE A 33 1.91 -23.26 -14.17
N ALA A 34 1.49 -24.49 -14.49
CA ALA A 34 0.07 -24.86 -14.57
C ALA A 34 -0.74 -24.51 -13.29
N THR A 35 -0.10 -24.48 -12.13
CA THR A 35 -0.75 -24.28 -10.82
C THR A 35 -0.45 -22.93 -10.17
N GLY A 36 0.28 -22.02 -10.82
CA GLY A 36 0.55 -20.69 -10.26
C GLY A 36 1.78 -19.99 -10.82
N CYS A 37 1.98 -18.75 -10.39
CA CYS A 37 3.09 -17.89 -10.83
C CYS A 37 4.01 -17.52 -9.66
N THR A 38 5.28 -17.34 -9.98
CA THR A 38 6.29 -16.78 -9.07
C THR A 38 7.02 -15.65 -9.78
N GLY A 39 7.21 -14.52 -9.11
CA GLY A 39 7.97 -13.38 -9.62
C GLY A 39 9.27 -13.22 -8.85
N ARG A 40 10.38 -12.96 -9.55
CA ARG A 40 11.66 -12.58 -8.96
C ARG A 40 12.14 -11.29 -9.61
N GLY A 41 12.65 -10.35 -8.82
CA GLY A 41 13.30 -9.19 -9.39
C GLY A 41 13.61 -8.10 -8.37
N ASP A 42 14.04 -6.95 -8.87
CA ASP A 42 14.64 -5.88 -8.06
C ASP A 42 13.63 -4.80 -7.75
N TRP A 43 13.29 -4.70 -6.46
CA TRP A 43 12.49 -3.59 -5.93
C TRP A 43 13.39 -2.39 -5.76
N ASN A 44 13.13 -1.33 -6.53
CA ASN A 44 13.92 -0.11 -6.54
C ASN A 44 13.20 0.96 -5.73
N THR A 45 13.97 1.64 -4.88
CA THR A 45 13.56 2.79 -4.08
C THR A 45 14.61 3.89 -4.19
N ASP A 46 14.32 5.08 -3.68
CA ASP A 46 15.30 6.15 -3.51
C ASP A 46 16.54 5.75 -2.69
N PHE A 47 16.42 4.72 -1.85
CA PHE A 47 17.49 4.22 -0.98
C PHE A 47 18.30 3.06 -1.58
N GLY A 48 17.94 2.61 -2.78
CA GLY A 48 18.61 1.52 -3.49
C GLY A 48 17.67 0.40 -3.94
N ALA A 49 18.27 -0.66 -4.47
CA ALA A 49 17.58 -1.82 -5.02
C ALA A 49 17.69 -3.03 -4.08
N THR A 50 16.60 -3.78 -3.92
CA THR A 50 16.57 -5.05 -3.18
C THR A 50 15.90 -6.13 -4.00
N SER A 51 16.60 -7.25 -4.24
CA SER A 51 16.01 -8.39 -4.92
C SER A 51 15.03 -9.12 -4.01
N ILE A 52 13.81 -9.33 -4.50
CA ILE A 52 12.77 -10.08 -3.80
C ILE A 52 12.21 -11.22 -4.67
N LEU A 53 11.74 -12.28 -4.00
CA LEU A 53 11.02 -13.40 -4.60
C LEU A 53 9.60 -13.40 -4.05
N TRP A 54 8.61 -13.41 -4.93
CA TRP A 54 7.22 -13.27 -4.52
C TRP A 54 6.26 -14.21 -5.23
N ARG A 55 5.21 -14.62 -4.52
CA ARG A 55 4.08 -15.40 -5.04
C ARG A 55 2.80 -14.61 -4.84
N ASP A 56 1.74 -15.00 -5.54
CA ASP A 56 0.45 -14.32 -5.39
C ASP A 56 0.00 -14.27 -3.92
N GLY A 57 -0.64 -13.16 -3.55
CA GLY A 57 -1.13 -12.90 -2.20
C GLY A 57 -0.24 -11.97 -1.36
N CYS A 58 -0.56 -11.95 -0.07
CA CYS A 58 -0.04 -10.99 0.91
C CYS A 58 0.89 -11.66 1.92
N GLN A 59 2.03 -11.03 2.20
CA GLN A 59 2.93 -11.48 3.26
C GLN A 59 3.51 -10.30 4.02
N THR A 60 3.86 -10.55 5.29
CA THR A 60 4.55 -9.60 6.15
C THR A 60 6.06 -9.74 5.98
N ARG A 61 6.79 -8.64 6.20
CA ARG A 61 8.26 -8.57 6.14
C ARG A 61 8.83 -9.18 4.84
N PRO A 62 8.55 -8.57 3.68
CA PRO A 62 8.91 -9.10 2.37
C PRO A 62 10.42 -9.14 2.06
N GLY A 63 11.27 -8.71 2.99
CA GLY A 63 12.71 -8.62 2.79
C GLY A 63 13.20 -7.29 2.22
N VAL A 64 12.29 -6.38 1.83
CA VAL A 64 12.63 -4.98 1.52
C VAL A 64 12.79 -4.20 2.85
N PRO A 65 13.89 -3.46 3.05
CA PRO A 65 14.11 -2.68 4.27
C PRO A 65 12.91 -1.78 4.61
N TYR A 66 12.47 -1.81 5.87
CA TYR A 66 11.34 -1.04 6.40
C TYR A 66 9.97 -1.33 5.78
N MET A 67 9.85 -2.30 4.87
CA MET A 67 8.55 -2.69 4.32
C MET A 67 7.85 -3.62 5.32
N GLU A 68 6.67 -3.22 5.78
CA GLU A 68 5.88 -3.99 6.73
C GLU A 68 5.20 -5.18 6.04
N TRP A 69 4.61 -4.92 4.88
CA TRP A 69 3.89 -5.91 4.09
C TRP A 69 3.85 -5.56 2.61
N LEU A 70 3.70 -6.60 1.81
CA LEU A 70 3.49 -6.55 0.37
C LEU A 70 2.36 -7.53 0.01
N CYS A 71 1.49 -7.12 -0.89
CA CYS A 71 0.42 -7.91 -1.48
C CYS A 71 0.56 -7.83 -2.99
N VAL A 72 0.68 -8.97 -3.66
CA VAL A 72 0.75 -9.03 -5.12
C VAL A 72 -0.46 -9.79 -5.64
N ASP A 73 -1.08 -9.24 -6.68
CA ASP A 73 -2.21 -9.83 -7.39
C ASP A 73 -1.81 -9.90 -8.87
N TRP A 74 -1.13 -10.99 -9.22
CA TRP A 74 -0.61 -11.24 -10.57
C TRP A 74 -1.74 -11.29 -11.60
N LYS A 75 -2.93 -11.77 -11.19
CA LYS A 75 -4.09 -11.89 -12.07
C LYS A 75 -4.62 -10.53 -12.52
N ASN A 76 -4.59 -9.54 -11.64
CA ASN A 76 -5.07 -8.19 -11.93
C ASN A 76 -3.94 -7.18 -12.18
N ALA A 77 -2.70 -7.65 -12.38
CA ALA A 77 -1.53 -6.85 -12.70
C ALA A 77 -1.33 -5.65 -11.76
N ARG A 78 -1.51 -5.91 -10.45
CA ARG A 78 -1.48 -4.88 -9.41
C ARG A 78 -0.85 -5.39 -8.12
N LEU A 79 -0.30 -4.49 -7.34
CA LEU A 79 0.23 -4.78 -6.01
C LEU A 79 -0.03 -3.61 -5.05
N SER A 80 0.05 -3.88 -3.76
CA SER A 80 -0.04 -2.89 -2.69
C SER A 80 0.95 -3.24 -1.61
N PHE A 81 1.51 -2.22 -0.99
CA PHE A 81 2.57 -2.36 -0.01
C PHE A 81 2.49 -1.23 1.01
N LYS A 82 3.19 -1.41 2.12
CA LYS A 82 3.31 -0.39 3.15
C LYS A 82 4.69 -0.43 3.77
N PHE A 83 5.29 0.74 3.93
CA PHE A 83 6.48 0.95 4.72
C PHE A 83 6.12 1.40 6.13
N GLU A 84 7.02 1.15 7.08
CA GLU A 84 6.87 1.58 8.46
C GLU A 84 6.64 3.10 8.54
N GLY A 85 5.61 3.49 9.30
CA GLY A 85 5.22 4.90 9.45
C GLY A 85 4.56 5.55 8.23
N GLN A 86 4.34 4.82 7.13
CA GLN A 86 3.68 5.33 5.93
C GLN A 86 2.26 4.76 5.77
N GLY A 87 1.46 5.42 4.92
CA GLY A 87 0.18 4.87 4.45
C GLY A 87 0.38 3.73 3.44
N GLN A 88 -0.72 3.05 3.09
CA GLN A 88 -0.71 2.09 1.99
C GLN A 88 -0.35 2.79 0.67
N ARG A 89 0.53 2.16 -0.09
CA ARG A 89 0.92 2.55 -1.45
C ARG A 89 0.61 1.41 -2.43
N CYS A 90 0.57 1.72 -3.71
CA CYS A 90 0.11 0.80 -4.75
C CYS A 90 0.99 0.89 -5.99
N MET A 91 1.22 -0.23 -6.68
CA MET A 91 1.83 -0.22 -8.02
C MET A 91 0.97 -0.96 -9.01
N ARG A 92 1.08 -0.57 -10.27
CA ARG A 92 0.43 -1.23 -11.39
C ARG A 92 1.47 -1.60 -12.43
N GLU A 93 1.24 -2.71 -13.11
CA GLU A 93 2.02 -3.07 -14.28
C GLU A 93 1.91 -2.00 -15.36
N THR A 94 3.05 -1.48 -15.82
CA THR A 94 3.14 -0.47 -16.88
C THR A 94 3.83 -1.00 -18.12
N TYR A 95 4.61 -2.07 -17.99
CA TYR A 95 5.22 -2.79 -19.10
C TYR A 95 5.17 -4.30 -18.85
N SER A 96 4.99 -5.06 -19.93
CA SER A 96 4.97 -6.52 -19.91
C SER A 96 5.42 -7.04 -21.27
N GLU A 97 6.42 -7.91 -21.25
CA GLU A 97 6.84 -8.72 -22.38
C GLU A 97 6.73 -10.18 -21.96
N THR A 98 6.12 -11.02 -22.80
CA THR A 98 5.88 -12.43 -22.47
C THR A 98 6.39 -13.33 -23.57
N GLU A 99 7.13 -14.35 -23.17
CA GLU A 99 7.70 -15.36 -24.06
C GLU A 99 7.48 -16.77 -23.51
N SER A 100 7.57 -17.76 -24.40
CA SER A 100 7.61 -19.16 -24.01
C SER A 100 9.02 -19.52 -23.56
N CYS A 101 9.16 -20.10 -22.38
CA CYS A 101 10.44 -20.55 -21.83
C CYS A 101 10.37 -22.05 -21.51
N GLY A 102 10.23 -22.86 -22.57
CA GLY A 102 10.09 -24.31 -22.49
C GLY A 102 8.64 -24.73 -22.24
N LEU A 103 8.38 -25.39 -21.11
CA LEU A 103 7.01 -25.79 -20.70
C LEU A 103 6.30 -24.70 -19.87
N LEU A 104 6.93 -23.53 -19.72
CA LEU A 104 6.47 -22.43 -18.87
C LEU A 104 6.25 -21.16 -19.68
N THR A 105 5.47 -20.25 -19.11
CA THR A 105 5.37 -18.87 -19.58
C THR A 105 6.27 -18.00 -18.73
N CYS A 106 7.20 -17.29 -19.37
CA CYS A 106 8.06 -16.30 -18.73
C CYS A 106 7.60 -14.90 -19.17
N SER A 107 7.57 -13.96 -18.23
CA SER A 107 7.27 -12.57 -18.51
C SER A 107 8.27 -11.64 -17.84
N TRP A 108 8.67 -10.59 -18.54
CA TRP A 108 9.40 -9.45 -18.00
C TRP A 108 8.40 -8.33 -17.77
N LEU A 109 8.22 -7.95 -16.51
CA LEU A 109 7.20 -6.99 -16.07
C LEU A 109 7.87 -5.78 -15.42
N LEU A 110 7.28 -4.60 -15.61
CA LEU A 110 7.60 -3.41 -14.84
C LEU A 110 6.36 -2.95 -14.09
N TYR A 111 6.50 -2.78 -12.78
CA TYR A 111 5.50 -2.18 -11.91
C TYR A 111 5.97 -0.81 -11.49
N GLU A 112 5.11 0.19 -11.65
CA GLU A 112 5.37 1.55 -11.19
C GLU A 112 4.31 1.97 -10.18
N GLU A 113 4.72 2.81 -9.23
CA GLU A 113 3.81 3.36 -8.25
C GLU A 113 2.68 4.17 -8.91
N ARG A 114 1.44 3.93 -8.46
CA ARG A 114 0.25 4.66 -8.90
C ARG A 114 -0.64 4.95 -7.70
N PRO A 115 -1.48 6.00 -7.75
CA PRO A 115 -2.50 6.22 -6.73
C PRO A 115 -3.34 4.95 -6.50
N CYS A 116 -3.59 4.62 -5.24
CA CYS A 116 -4.37 3.45 -4.88
C CYS A 116 -5.83 3.60 -5.31
N ALA A 117 -6.22 2.90 -6.38
CA ALA A 117 -7.61 2.76 -6.81
C ALA A 117 -8.24 1.41 -6.39
N TRP A 118 -7.50 0.58 -5.64
CA TRP A 118 -7.94 -0.74 -5.17
C TRP A 118 -7.52 -0.97 -3.72
N ARG A 119 -8.25 -1.84 -3.04
CA ARG A 119 -7.93 -2.31 -1.69
C ARG A 119 -7.58 -3.78 -1.77
N MET A 120 -6.36 -4.13 -1.40
CA MET A 120 -6.02 -5.51 -1.05
C MET A 120 -5.89 -5.57 0.47
N ALA A 121 -6.50 -6.57 1.07
CA ALA A 121 -6.47 -6.72 2.52
C ALA A 121 -5.02 -6.98 2.95
N ALA A 122 -4.50 -6.16 3.86
CA ALA A 122 -3.21 -6.42 4.48
C ALA A 122 -3.23 -7.79 5.21
N PRO A 123 -2.08 -8.47 5.36
CA PRO A 123 -2.00 -9.69 6.17
C PRO A 123 -2.57 -9.45 7.57
N GLN A 124 -3.36 -10.42 8.07
CA GLN A 124 -3.91 -10.39 9.41
C GLN A 124 -2.76 -10.31 10.44
N GLY A 125 -2.78 -9.32 11.33
CA GLY A 125 -1.76 -9.13 12.37
C GLY A 125 -0.84 -7.92 12.20
N ILE A 126 -0.98 -7.12 11.13
CA ILE A 126 -0.35 -5.79 11.06
C ILE A 126 -1.36 -4.76 11.59
N ALA A 127 -1.28 -4.50 12.89
CA ALA A 127 -2.09 -3.49 13.57
C ALA A 127 -1.71 -2.09 13.06
N GLY A 128 -2.41 -1.64 12.03
CA GLY A 128 -2.35 -0.28 11.53
C GLY A 128 -3.75 0.19 11.21
N ASN A 129 -4.51 0.53 12.25
CA ASN A 129 -5.72 1.36 12.25
C ASN A 129 -6.24 1.78 10.86
N SER A 130 -6.81 0.84 10.13
CA SER A 130 -7.59 1.12 8.93
C SER A 130 -9.05 0.87 9.27
N THR A 131 -9.66 1.84 9.95
CA THR A 131 -11.11 2.07 9.86
C THR A 131 -11.40 2.45 8.40
N ALA A 132 -11.39 1.43 7.54
CA ALA A 132 -12.19 1.41 6.35
C ALA A 132 -13.63 1.46 6.82
N ALA A 133 -14.29 2.59 6.57
CA ALA A 133 -15.73 2.76 6.70
C ALA A 133 -16.45 1.56 6.09
N GLU A 134 -17.01 0.72 6.95
CA GLU A 134 -18.07 -0.20 6.60
C GLU A 134 -19.35 0.44 7.16
N GLY A 135 -20.24 0.83 6.26
CA GLY A 135 -21.54 1.39 6.63
C GLY A 135 -22.30 0.39 7.49
N THR A 136 -22.23 0.55 8.80
CA THR A 136 -23.10 -0.13 9.74
C THR A 136 -24.23 0.84 10.06
N ASP A 137 -25.41 0.47 9.58
CA ASP A 137 -26.68 1.13 9.80
C ASP A 137 -26.86 1.49 11.29
N ARG A 138 -27.00 2.80 11.55
CA ARG A 138 -26.92 3.42 12.89
C ARG A 138 -28.26 3.33 13.65
N SER A 139 -29.15 2.40 13.28
CA SER A 139 -30.48 2.25 13.88
C SER A 139 -30.58 1.17 14.97
N SER A 140 -29.58 0.29 15.12
CA SER A 140 -29.68 -0.88 16.02
C SER A 140 -28.89 -0.78 17.34
N ILE A 141 -28.16 0.31 17.60
CA ILE A 141 -27.24 0.41 18.76
C ILE A 141 -27.84 1.15 19.98
N GLU A 142 -29.01 1.80 19.85
CA GLU A 142 -29.64 2.48 21.00
C GLU A 142 -30.46 1.54 21.91
N SER A 143 -30.59 0.24 21.58
CA SER A 143 -31.39 -0.70 22.39
C SER A 143 -30.58 -1.55 23.38
N ALA A 144 -29.24 -1.53 23.32
CA ALA A 144 -28.41 -2.52 24.04
C ALA A 144 -27.61 -1.96 25.24
N ILE A 145 -27.76 -0.68 25.60
CA ILE A 145 -27.01 -0.05 26.70
C ILE A 145 -27.85 0.10 27.98
N ALA A 146 -28.69 -0.90 28.29
CA ALA A 146 -29.53 -0.89 29.50
C ALA A 146 -29.18 -1.97 30.54
N GLU A 147 -28.36 -2.99 30.23
CA GLU A 147 -28.19 -4.14 31.13
C GLU A 147 -26.76 -4.66 31.17
N ALA A 148 -25.87 -3.97 31.89
CA ALA A 148 -24.67 -4.62 32.44
C ALA A 148 -24.07 -3.80 33.58
N THR A 149 -24.65 -3.91 34.77
CA THR A 149 -23.98 -3.51 36.02
C THR A 149 -23.47 -4.78 36.71
N PRO A 150 -22.17 -5.11 36.69
CA PRO A 150 -21.65 -6.21 37.50
C PRO A 150 -21.35 -5.74 38.93
N THR A 151 -21.95 -6.44 39.89
CA THR A 151 -21.75 -6.32 41.34
C THR A 151 -20.36 -6.85 41.73
N VAL A 152 -19.55 -6.02 42.37
CA VAL A 152 -18.25 -6.40 42.95
C VAL A 152 -18.49 -7.14 44.26
N GLN A 153 -18.12 -8.43 44.34
CA GLN A 153 -17.95 -9.11 45.63
C GLN A 153 -16.46 -9.23 45.98
N ALA A 154 -16.07 -8.50 47.02
CA ALA A 154 -14.80 -8.66 47.71
C ALA A 154 -14.83 -9.96 48.52
N ARG A 155 -13.81 -10.82 48.34
CA ARG A 155 -13.51 -11.91 49.28
C ARG A 155 -12.27 -11.55 50.08
N ALA A 156 -12.46 -11.55 51.39
CA ALA A 156 -11.51 -11.17 52.42
C ALA A 156 -10.46 -12.26 52.71
N LEU A 157 -9.30 -11.78 53.19
CA LEU A 157 -8.24 -12.47 53.90
C LEU A 157 -8.74 -13.47 54.96
N ILE A 158 -8.08 -14.63 55.05
CA ILE A 158 -7.67 -15.34 56.30
C ILE A 158 -6.39 -16.13 55.92
N ALA A 159 -5.20 -15.65 56.32
CA ALA A 159 -4.35 -16.13 57.43
C ALA A 159 -3.85 -17.56 57.27
#